data_AF-A0A3D3CM33-F1
#
_entry.id   AF-A0A3D3CM33-F1
#
_cell.length_a   1.000
_cell.length_b   1.000
_cell.length_c   1.000
_cell.angle_alpha   90.00
_cell.angle_beta   90.00
_cell.angle_gamma   90.00
#
_symmetry.space_group_name_H-M   'P 1'
#
loop_
_entity.id
_entity.type
_entity.pdbx_description
1 polymer ?
#
loop_
_entity_poly.entity_id
_entity_poly.type
_entity_poly.pdbx_seq_one_letter_code
_entity_poly.pdbx_strand_id
1 'polypeptide(L)'
;MEIAFLVFSLLMILLSAEFFTNGVESLGRKLSLSQAVVGSILAAVGTALPETILPFVAILMHGGEAAKNIGVGAILGAPFMLSTLAFFLVGLSVLASFLMKKRKFELIVEAHSMKRDLLFFVVMYSFAIFFPLLIPKSNIFIAIALVIGYVIYAYLTFRGESADIMHTEELYFKRLLGGARRLAGSASS
;
A
#
# COMPACT_ATOMS: atom_id res chain seq x y z
N MET A 1 25.90 19.82 -13.48
CA MET A 1 24.54 19.94 -14.09
C MET A 1 23.66 18.76 -13.67
N GLU A 2 24.16 17.52 -13.72
CA GLU A 2 23.42 16.32 -13.30
C GLU A 2 22.96 16.32 -11.84
N ILE A 3 23.81 16.75 -10.89
CA ILE A 3 23.43 16.87 -9.48
C ILE A 3 22.28 17.86 -9.29
N ALA A 4 22.28 18.96 -10.05
CA ALA A 4 21.18 19.92 -10.00
C ALA A 4 19.87 19.31 -10.52
N PHE A 5 19.93 18.50 -11.59
CA PHE A 5 18.76 17.74 -12.05
C PHE A 5 18.28 16.71 -11.03
N LEU A 6 19.18 16.01 -10.34
CA LEU A 6 18.82 15.04 -9.30
C LEU A 6 18.11 15.73 -8.12
N VAL A 7 18.68 16.84 -7.62
CA VAL A 7 18.08 17.61 -6.53
C VAL A 7 16.72 18.18 -6.95
N PHE A 8 16.63 18.75 -8.16
CA PHE A 8 15.38 19.27 -8.69
C PHE A 8 14.31 18.19 -8.84
N SER A 9 14.69 17.02 -9.36
CA SER A 9 13.77 15.88 -9.52
C SER A 9 13.29 15.36 -8.18
N LEU A 10 14.18 15.27 -7.17
CA LEU A 10 13.80 14.89 -5.82
C LEU A 10 12.79 15.89 -5.22
N LEU A 11 13.02 17.19 -5.36
CA LEU A 11 12.08 18.21 -4.90
C LEU A 11 10.72 18.11 -5.60
N MET A 12 10.73 17.87 -6.92
CA MET A 12 9.50 17.64 -7.68
C MET A 12 8.75 16.39 -7.24
N ILE A 13 9.45 15.30 -6.93
CA ILE A 13 8.83 14.06 -6.42
C ILE A 13 8.19 14.33 -5.05
N LEU A 14 8.91 15.01 -4.14
CA LEU A 14 8.38 15.36 -2.81
C LEU A 14 7.12 16.22 -2.92
N LEU A 15 7.16 17.26 -3.75
CA LEU A 15 6.02 18.13 -3.98
C LEU A 15 4.84 17.37 -4.61
N SER A 16 5.12 16.52 -5.59
CA SER A 16 4.11 15.69 -6.26
C SER A 16 3.44 14.70 -5.29
N ALA A 17 4.20 14.13 -4.35
CA ALA A 17 3.67 13.23 -3.34
C ALA A 17 2.66 13.95 -2.43
N GLU A 18 2.96 15.18 -1.99
CA GLU A 18 2.06 15.98 -1.17
C GLU A 18 0.78 16.39 -1.92
N PHE A 19 0.90 16.81 -3.18
CA PHE A 19 -0.27 17.10 -4.02
C PHE A 19 -1.11 15.85 -4.30
N PHE A 20 -0.45 14.71 -4.53
CA PHE A 20 -1.11 13.44 -4.80
C PHE A 20 -1.93 12.97 -3.59
N THR A 21 -1.34 12.94 -2.38
CA THR A 21 -2.06 12.53 -1.17
C THR A 21 -3.26 13.44 -0.89
N ASN A 22 -3.07 14.76 -1.01
CA ASN A 22 -4.16 15.72 -0.84
C ASN A 22 -5.28 15.56 -1.89
N GLY A 23 -4.90 15.28 -3.14
CA GLY A 23 -5.83 15.03 -4.24
C GLY A 23 -6.66 13.77 -4.01
N VAL A 24 -6.01 12.68 -3.61
CA VAL A 24 -6.66 11.40 -3.30
C VAL A 24 -7.62 11.53 -2.11
N GLU A 25 -7.24 12.27 -1.06
CA GLU A 25 -8.16 12.56 0.05
C GLU A 25 -9.39 13.37 -0.38
N SER A 26 -9.19 14.42 -1.17
CA SER A 26 -10.27 15.26 -1.68
C SER A 26 -11.23 14.48 -2.58
N LEU A 27 -10.68 13.61 -3.43
CA LEU A 27 -11.45 12.70 -4.27
C LEU A 27 -12.24 11.71 -3.42
N GLY A 28 -11.61 11.13 -2.41
CA GLY A 28 -12.26 10.24 -1.43
C GLY A 28 -13.44 10.89 -0.74
N ARG A 29 -13.29 12.15 -0.30
CA ARG A 29 -14.38 12.94 0.30
C ARG A 29 -15.55 13.17 -0.67
N LYS A 30 -15.27 13.49 -1.94
CA LYS A 30 -16.32 13.68 -2.96
C LYS A 30 -17.08 12.39 -3.30
N LEU A 31 -16.40 11.25 -3.26
CA LEU A 31 -16.97 9.93 -3.52
C LEU A 31 -17.60 9.28 -2.27
N SER A 32 -17.64 9.99 -1.13
CA SER A 32 -18.13 9.47 0.16
C SER A 32 -17.45 8.16 0.60
N LEU A 33 -16.17 7.99 0.26
CA LEU A 33 -15.36 6.83 0.63
C LEU A 33 -14.79 6.99 2.04
N SER A 34 -14.65 5.89 2.77
CA SER A 34 -13.98 5.90 4.07
C SER A 34 -12.49 6.19 3.91
N GLN A 35 -11.86 6.80 4.93
CA GLN A 35 -10.42 7.05 4.94
C GLN A 35 -9.61 5.76 4.74
N ALA A 36 -10.10 4.64 5.28
CA ALA A 36 -9.52 3.33 5.07
C ALA A 36 -9.49 2.95 3.57
N VAL A 37 -10.59 3.11 2.83
CA VAL A 37 -10.66 2.82 1.38
C VAL A 37 -9.79 3.76 0.56
N VAL A 38 -9.76 5.04 0.92
CA VAL A 38 -8.93 6.04 0.25
C VAL A 38 -7.44 5.71 0.37
N GLY A 39 -6.98 5.36 1.57
CA GLY A 39 -5.58 4.98 1.80
C GLY A 39 -5.22 3.60 1.24
N SER A 40 -6.05 2.59 1.49
CA SER A 40 -5.75 1.20 1.13
C SER A 40 -5.88 0.90 -0.37
N ILE A 41 -6.74 1.61 -1.10
CA ILE A 41 -7.00 1.34 -2.52
C ILE A 41 -6.52 2.49 -3.39
N LEU A 42 -7.06 3.71 -3.21
CA LEU A 42 -6.76 4.81 -4.14
C LEU A 42 -5.30 5.28 -4.03
N ALA A 43 -4.81 5.49 -2.82
CA ALA A 43 -3.41 5.88 -2.61
C ALA A 43 -2.48 4.74 -3.00
N ALA A 44 -2.75 3.50 -2.55
CA ALA A 44 -1.93 2.33 -2.85
C ALA A 44 -1.78 2.07 -4.37
N VAL A 45 -2.87 2.12 -5.14
CA VAL A 45 -2.83 1.96 -6.59
C VAL A 45 -2.02 3.08 -7.23
N GLY A 46 -2.30 4.34 -6.88
CA GLY A 46 -1.59 5.46 -7.48
C GLY A 46 -0.10 5.48 -7.16
N THR A 47 0.31 5.00 -5.98
CA THR A 47 1.73 4.85 -5.63
C THR A 47 2.40 3.63 -6.25
N ALA A 48 1.67 2.62 -6.72
CA ALA A 48 2.24 1.41 -7.34
C ALA A 48 2.22 1.47 -8.87
N LEU A 49 1.46 2.40 -9.45
CA LEU A 49 1.35 2.60 -10.89
C LEU A 49 2.71 2.90 -11.54
N PRO A 50 3.55 3.83 -11.04
CA PRO A 50 4.86 4.10 -11.63
C PRO A 50 5.72 2.83 -11.72
N GLU A 51 5.79 2.08 -10.63
CA GLU A 51 6.56 0.83 -10.51
C GLU A 51 6.02 -0.28 -11.41
N THR A 52 4.71 -0.29 -11.67
CA THR A 52 4.07 -1.28 -12.56
C THR A 52 4.20 -0.91 -14.03
N ILE A 53 4.22 0.38 -14.36
CA ILE A 53 4.36 0.88 -15.73
C ILE A 53 5.77 0.61 -16.27
N LEU A 54 6.82 0.72 -15.44
CA LEU A 54 8.21 0.46 -15.83
C LEU A 54 8.42 -0.93 -16.48
N PRO A 55 8.10 -2.06 -15.81
CA PRO A 55 8.25 -3.38 -16.40
C PRO A 55 7.32 -3.58 -17.61
N PHE A 56 6.11 -3.01 -17.58
CA PHE A 56 5.16 -3.08 -18.69
C PHE A 56 5.71 -2.45 -19.97
N VAL A 57 6.22 -1.21 -19.87
CA VAL A 57 6.83 -0.48 -20.98
C VAL A 57 8.12 -1.16 -21.45
N ALA A 58 8.96 -1.64 -20.53
CA ALA A 58 10.18 -2.35 -20.88
C ALA A 58 9.87 -3.59 -21.74
N ILE A 59 8.96 -4.45 -21.27
CA ILE A 59 8.64 -5.72 -21.93
C ILE A 59 7.92 -5.51 -23.26
N LEU A 60 6.95 -4.58 -23.32
CA LEU A 60 6.10 -4.40 -24.51
C LEU A 60 6.73 -3.51 -25.59
N MET A 61 7.50 -2.48 -25.22
CA MET A 61 8.01 -1.51 -26.19
C MET A 61 9.44 -1.79 -26.63
N HIS A 62 10.29 -2.36 -25.77
CA HIS A 62 11.71 -2.55 -26.07
C HIS A 62 12.04 -4.01 -26.37
N GLY A 63 11.49 -4.95 -25.59
CA GLY A 63 11.74 -6.37 -25.76
C GLY A 63 13.21 -6.77 -25.53
N GLY A 64 13.52 -8.05 -25.74
CA GLY A 64 14.87 -8.59 -25.58
C GLY A 64 15.29 -8.86 -24.12
N GLU A 65 16.52 -9.32 -23.95
CA GLU A 65 17.05 -9.78 -22.65
C GLU A 65 17.24 -8.64 -21.65
N ALA A 66 17.67 -7.46 -22.12
CA ALA A 66 17.82 -6.27 -21.28
C ALA A 66 16.47 -5.81 -20.70
N ALA A 67 15.41 -5.77 -21.51
CA ALA A 67 14.07 -5.43 -21.05
C ALA A 67 13.53 -6.44 -20.03
N LYS A 68 13.82 -7.74 -20.24
CA LYS A 68 13.45 -8.79 -19.29
C LYS A 68 14.15 -8.59 -17.94
N ASN A 69 15.43 -8.24 -17.94
CA ASN A 69 16.19 -7.98 -16.72
C ASN A 69 15.68 -6.73 -15.97
N ILE A 70 15.34 -5.66 -16.70
CA ILE A 70 14.69 -4.47 -16.13
C ILE A 70 13.35 -4.84 -15.51
N GLY A 71 12.53 -5.61 -16.22
CA GLY A 71 11.22 -6.03 -15.75
C GLY A 71 11.28 -6.86 -14.47
N VAL A 72 12.17 -7.86 -14.45
CA VAL A 72 12.43 -8.68 -13.25
C VAL A 72 12.96 -7.83 -12.10
N GLY A 73 13.91 -6.91 -12.38
CA GLY A 73 14.46 -6.00 -11.38
C GLY A 73 13.42 -5.09 -10.75
N ALA A 74 12.49 -4.55 -11.53
CA ALA A 74 11.41 -3.70 -11.02
C ALA A 74 10.43 -4.49 -10.14
N ILE A 75 10.01 -5.68 -10.59
CA ILE A 75 9.04 -6.53 -9.86
C ILE A 75 9.64 -7.04 -8.55
N LEU A 76 10.90 -7.49 -8.56
CA LEU A 76 11.55 -8.00 -7.36
C LEU A 76 12.01 -6.86 -6.44
N GLY A 77 12.48 -5.75 -7.00
CA GLY A 77 13.06 -4.64 -6.26
C GLY A 77 12.07 -3.93 -5.34
N ALA A 78 10.81 -3.76 -5.76
CA ALA A 78 9.81 -3.05 -4.97
C ALA A 78 9.56 -3.69 -3.58
N PRO A 79 9.30 -5.01 -3.46
CA PRO A 79 9.21 -5.65 -2.15
C PRO A 79 10.50 -5.64 -1.33
N PHE A 80 11.67 -5.73 -1.99
CA PHE A 80 12.95 -5.60 -1.29
C PHE A 80 13.14 -4.21 -0.68
N MET A 81 12.79 -3.15 -1.41
CA MET A 81 12.83 -1.77 -0.89
C MET A 81 11.83 -1.56 0.26
N LEU A 82 10.62 -2.12 0.15
CA LEU A 82 9.63 -2.03 1.22
C LEU A 82 10.12 -2.71 2.51
N SER A 83 10.61 -3.95 2.39
CA SER A 83 11.06 -4.75 3.54
C SER A 83 12.31 -4.20 4.21
N THR A 84 13.25 -3.64 3.44
CA THR A 84 14.53 -3.17 3.98
C THR A 84 14.51 -1.69 4.35
N LEU A 85 14.10 -0.81 3.44
CA LEU A 85 14.21 0.63 3.63
C LEU A 85 12.94 1.22 4.23
N ALA A 86 11.76 0.91 3.67
CA ALA A 86 10.52 1.53 4.13
C ALA A 86 10.19 1.12 5.58
N PHE A 87 10.22 -0.18 5.90
CA PHE A 87 9.99 -0.66 7.26
C PHE A 87 11.06 -0.18 8.25
N PHE A 88 12.32 -0.06 7.82
CA PHE A 88 13.37 0.53 8.65
C PHE A 88 13.08 2.00 8.97
N LEU A 89 12.70 2.81 7.98
CA LEU A 89 12.35 4.22 8.19
C LEU A 89 11.10 4.40 9.05
N VAL A 90 10.08 3.54 8.89
CA VAL A 90 8.90 3.53 9.76
C VAL A 90 9.31 3.21 11.20
N GLY A 91 10.12 2.16 11.40
CA GLY A 91 10.66 1.80 12.71
C GLY A 91 11.46 2.94 13.36
N LEU A 92 12.33 3.59 12.58
CA LEU A 92 13.11 4.75 13.04
C LEU A 92 12.21 5.94 13.39
N SER A 93 11.17 6.20 12.59
CA SER A 93 10.22 7.29 12.83
C SER A 93 9.42 7.07 14.10
N VAL A 94 9.01 5.83 14.37
CA VAL A 94 8.31 5.45 15.62
C VAL A 94 9.26 5.59 16.82
N LEU A 95 10.50 5.11 16.70
CA LEU A 95 11.52 5.24 17.75
C LEU A 95 11.84 6.71 18.06
N ALA A 96 12.04 7.54 17.04
CA ALA A 96 12.27 8.97 17.19
C ALA A 96 11.07 9.66 17.85
N SER A 97 9.84 9.33 17.45
CA SER A 97 8.61 9.88 18.04
C SER A 97 8.45 9.51 19.52
N PHE A 98 8.87 8.30 19.88
CA PHE A 98 8.90 7.83 21.27
C PHE A 98 9.96 8.55 22.11
N LEU A 99 11.19 8.68 21.59
CA LEU A 99 12.28 9.41 22.26
C LEU A 99 11.94 10.89 22.48
N MET A 100 11.21 11.51 21.54
CA MET A 100 10.73 12.89 21.67
C MET A 100 9.53 13.05 22.62
N LYS A 101 9.06 11.98 23.28
CA LYS A 101 7.87 11.95 24.17
C LYS A 101 6.58 12.51 23.55
N LYS A 102 6.49 12.59 22.22
CA LYS A 102 5.35 13.18 21.51
C LYS A 102 4.19 12.20 21.30
N ARG A 103 4.42 10.89 21.45
CA ARG A 103 3.39 9.82 21.34
C ARG A 103 3.66 8.66 22.29
N LYS A 104 2.60 7.97 22.72
CA LYS A 104 2.68 6.61 23.29
C LYS A 104 3.04 5.64 22.17
N PHE A 105 3.78 4.58 22.47
CA PHE A 105 4.20 3.55 21.51
C PHE A 105 3.01 2.64 21.17
N GLU A 106 2.02 3.19 20.47
CA GLU A 106 0.82 2.47 20.05
C GLU A 106 0.85 2.36 18.52
N LEU A 107 1.35 1.22 18.04
CA LEU A 107 1.19 0.78 16.67
C LEU A 107 -0.14 0.07 16.57
N ILE A 108 -1.18 0.79 16.16
CA ILE A 108 -2.48 0.19 15.84
C ILE A 108 -2.31 -0.55 14.51
N VAL A 109 -1.95 -1.82 14.61
CA VAL A 109 -1.79 -2.72 13.47
C VAL A 109 -2.82 -3.82 13.64
N GLU A 110 -3.66 -4.00 12.62
CA GLU A 110 -4.51 -5.19 12.52
C GLU A 110 -3.63 -6.41 12.23
N ALA A 111 -3.12 -7.02 13.29
CA ALA A 111 -2.18 -8.14 13.21
C ALA A 111 -2.74 -9.34 12.44
N HIS A 112 -4.07 -9.52 12.45
CA HIS A 112 -4.75 -10.58 11.72
C HIS A 112 -4.66 -10.39 10.20
N SER A 113 -5.08 -9.23 9.70
CA SER A 113 -5.01 -8.84 8.28
C SER A 113 -3.55 -8.81 7.80
N MET A 114 -2.65 -8.18 8.56
CA MET A 114 -1.23 -8.09 8.21
C MET A 114 -0.56 -9.48 8.08
N LYS A 115 -0.85 -10.42 8.99
CA LYS A 115 -0.28 -11.77 8.92
C LYS A 115 -0.77 -12.53 7.70
N ARG A 116 -2.05 -12.44 7.36
CA ARG A 116 -2.64 -13.05 6.16
C ARG A 116 -1.94 -12.51 4.92
N ASP A 117 -1.90 -11.20 4.77
CA ASP A 117 -1.39 -10.54 3.57
C ASP A 117 0.11 -10.82 3.38
N LEU A 118 0.89 -10.80 4.49
CA LEU A 118 2.30 -11.16 4.47
C LEU A 118 2.52 -12.65 4.14
N LEU A 119 1.68 -13.55 4.64
CA LEU A 119 1.79 -14.98 4.33
C LEU A 119 1.52 -15.24 2.84
N PHE A 120 0.44 -14.68 2.28
CA PHE A 120 0.13 -14.79 0.86
C PHE A 120 1.26 -14.21 0.02
N PHE A 121 1.77 -13.03 0.40
CA PHE A 121 2.91 -12.40 -0.26
C PHE A 121 4.13 -13.32 -0.27
N VAL A 122 4.57 -13.81 0.90
CA VAL A 122 5.77 -14.67 1.00
C VAL A 122 5.61 -15.97 0.22
N VAL A 123 4.44 -16.61 0.28
CA VAL A 123 4.17 -17.87 -0.44
C VAL A 123 4.20 -17.65 -1.96
N MET A 124 3.44 -16.67 -2.46
CA MET A 124 3.38 -16.38 -3.89
C MET A 124 4.72 -15.88 -4.44
N TYR A 125 5.41 -15.03 -3.69
CA TYR A 125 6.71 -14.50 -4.08
C TYR A 125 7.80 -15.59 -4.09
N SER A 126 7.81 -16.47 -3.08
CA SER A 126 8.70 -17.63 -3.07
C SER A 126 8.42 -18.56 -4.24
N PHE A 127 7.14 -18.83 -4.53
CA PHE A 127 6.75 -19.61 -5.71
C PHE A 127 7.24 -18.96 -7.02
N ALA A 128 7.07 -17.65 -7.17
CA ALA A 128 7.52 -16.91 -8.35
C ALA A 128 9.03 -16.97 -8.59
N ILE A 129 9.83 -17.01 -7.50
CA ILE A 129 11.30 -17.09 -7.57
C ILE A 129 11.76 -18.53 -7.75
N PHE A 130 11.38 -19.44 -6.85
CA PHE A 130 11.98 -20.78 -6.79
C PHE A 130 11.46 -21.74 -7.86
N PHE A 131 10.21 -21.60 -8.29
CA PHE A 131 9.63 -22.51 -9.28
C PHE A 131 10.32 -22.45 -10.67
N PRO A 132 10.64 -21.27 -11.24
CA PRO A 132 11.41 -21.20 -12.48
C PRO A 132 12.82 -21.81 -12.38
N LEU A 133 13.43 -21.85 -11.18
CA LEU A 133 14.75 -22.49 -10.97
C LEU A 133 14.66 -24.01 -11.04
N LEU A 134 13.55 -24.60 -10.60
CA LEU A 134 13.32 -26.04 -10.61
C LEU A 134 12.93 -26.56 -11.99
N ILE A 135 12.07 -25.83 -12.70
CA ILE A 135 11.55 -26.23 -14.02
C ILE A 135 11.75 -25.07 -15.01
N PRO A 136 12.86 -25.06 -15.76
CA PRO A 136 13.10 -24.07 -16.80
C PRO A 136 11.98 -24.08 -17.87
N LYS A 137 11.62 -22.90 -18.39
CA LYS A 137 10.53 -22.67 -19.38
C LYS A 137 9.08 -22.82 -18.86
N SER A 138 8.87 -22.84 -17.55
CA SER A 138 7.52 -22.87 -16.94
C SER A 138 6.83 -21.50 -16.81
N ASN A 139 7.36 -20.44 -17.44
CA ASN A 139 6.95 -19.04 -17.23
C ASN A 139 5.44 -18.79 -17.41
N ILE A 140 4.82 -19.39 -18.43
CA ILE A 140 3.38 -19.21 -18.71
C ILE A 140 2.54 -19.86 -17.60
N PHE A 141 2.93 -21.06 -17.17
CA PHE A 141 2.26 -21.74 -16.06
C PHE A 141 2.37 -20.93 -14.77
N ILE A 142 3.56 -20.41 -14.46
CA ILE A 142 3.78 -19.55 -13.28
C ILE A 142 2.91 -18.29 -13.37
N ALA A 143 2.87 -17.63 -14.53
CA ALA A 143 2.06 -16.43 -14.71
C ALA A 143 0.57 -16.70 -14.46
N ILE A 144 0.03 -17.79 -15.03
CA ILE A 144 -1.37 -18.20 -14.80
C ILE A 144 -1.60 -18.53 -13.32
N ALA A 145 -0.70 -19.30 -12.69
CA ALA A 145 -0.80 -19.67 -11.28
C ALA A 145 -0.75 -18.44 -10.36
N LEU A 146 0.10 -17.45 -10.66
CA LEU A 146 0.18 -16.19 -9.90
C LEU A 146 -1.08 -15.35 -10.06
N VAL A 147 -1.64 -15.25 -11.26
CA VAL A 147 -2.90 -14.52 -11.49
C VAL A 147 -4.04 -15.19 -10.74
N ILE A 148 -4.16 -16.52 -10.82
CA ILE A 148 -5.18 -17.28 -10.07
C ILE A 148 -4.96 -17.11 -8.56
N GLY A 149 -3.71 -17.22 -8.09
CA GLY A 149 -3.36 -17.00 -6.69
C GLY A 149 -3.74 -15.61 -6.19
N TYR A 150 -3.51 -14.57 -7.01
CA TYR A 150 -3.91 -13.20 -6.69
C TYR A 150 -5.42 -13.04 -6.63
N VAL A 151 -6.18 -13.63 -7.56
CA VAL A 151 -7.64 -13.60 -7.55
C VAL A 151 -8.19 -14.32 -6.30
N ILE A 152 -7.62 -15.48 -5.94
CA ILE A 152 -7.98 -16.20 -4.71
C ILE A 152 -7.68 -15.36 -3.47
N TYR A 153 -6.49 -14.76 -3.40
CA TYR A 153 -6.09 -13.84 -2.33
C TYR A 153 -7.10 -12.69 -2.22
N ALA A 154 -7.37 -11.99 -3.31
CA ALA A 154 -8.32 -10.87 -3.33
C ALA A 154 -9.70 -11.32 -2.84
N TYR A 155 -10.23 -12.43 -3.35
CA TYR A 155 -11.52 -12.96 -2.93
C TYR A 155 -11.57 -13.33 -1.43
N LEU A 156 -10.53 -13.98 -0.91
CA LEU A 156 -10.44 -14.34 0.51
C LEU A 156 -10.26 -13.11 1.40
N THR A 157 -9.51 -12.11 0.94
CA THR A 157 -9.33 -10.84 1.62
C THR A 157 -10.66 -10.09 1.69
N PHE A 158 -11.37 -9.93 0.57
CA PHE A 158 -12.70 -9.31 0.56
C PHE A 158 -13.70 -10.07 1.44
N ARG A 159 -13.64 -11.40 1.48
CA ARG A 159 -14.56 -12.22 2.27
C ARG A 159 -14.22 -12.23 3.76
N GLY A 160 -12.94 -12.14 4.12
CA GLY A 160 -12.46 -12.01 5.50
C GLY A 160 -12.69 -10.60 6.05
N GLU A 161 -12.44 -9.57 5.26
CA GLU A 161 -12.76 -8.18 5.61
C GLU A 161 -14.28 -7.95 5.65
N SER A 162 -15.09 -8.58 4.79
CA SER A 162 -16.56 -8.46 4.88
C SER A 162 -17.14 -8.97 6.22
N ALA A 163 -16.40 -9.82 6.95
CA ALA A 163 -16.78 -10.24 8.29
C ALA A 163 -16.37 -9.21 9.38
N ASP A 164 -15.30 -8.43 9.14
CA ASP A 164 -14.77 -7.42 10.08
C ASP A 164 -15.22 -5.97 9.77
N ILE A 165 -15.64 -5.68 8.53
CA ILE A 165 -16.22 -4.39 8.11
C ILE A 165 -17.55 -4.13 8.85
N MET A 166 -18.18 -5.18 9.42
CA MET A 166 -19.34 -5.01 10.30
C MET A 166 -19.00 -4.41 11.67
N HIS A 167 -17.70 -4.25 11.99
CA HIS A 167 -17.19 -3.62 13.21
C HIS A 167 -16.17 -2.50 12.94
N THR A 168 -16.47 -1.57 12.02
CA THR A 168 -15.79 -0.27 12.07
C THR A 168 -16.59 0.70 12.93
N GLU A 169 -15.95 1.06 14.05
CA GLU A 169 -16.36 2.02 15.07
C GLU A 169 -17.02 3.28 14.50
N GLU A 170 -18.02 3.79 15.24
CA GLU A 170 -18.65 5.07 14.96
C GLU A 170 -17.60 6.18 14.76
N LEU A 171 -17.78 6.95 13.68
CA LEU A 171 -16.98 8.13 13.37
C LEU A 171 -16.73 8.99 14.62
N TYR A 172 -15.49 9.41 14.84
CA TYR A 172 -15.09 10.40 15.86
C TYR A 172 -16.00 11.65 15.84
N PHE A 173 -16.46 12.05 14.65
CA PHE A 173 -17.37 13.18 14.43
C PHE A 173 -18.76 12.96 15.06
N LYS A 174 -19.23 11.71 15.13
CA LYS A 174 -20.50 11.33 15.75
C LYS A 174 -20.44 11.39 17.27
N ARG A 175 -19.28 11.11 17.89
CA ARG A 175 -19.02 11.37 19.32
C ARG A 175 -19.03 12.87 19.64
N LEU A 176 -18.46 13.70 18.76
CA LEU A 176 -18.43 15.16 18.95
C LEU A 176 -19.82 15.80 18.79
N LEU A 177 -20.58 15.40 17.76
CA LEU A 177 -21.97 15.83 17.54
C LEU A 177 -22.95 15.23 18.55
N GLY A 178 -22.70 14.01 19.04
CA GLY A 178 -23.49 13.37 20.10
C GLY A 178 -23.33 14.05 21.46
N GLY A 179 -22.13 14.55 21.78
CA GLY A 179 -21.87 15.39 22.95
C GLY A 179 -22.57 16.75 22.88
N ALA A 180 -22.57 17.39 21.72
CA ALA A 180 -23.26 18.67 21.50
C ALA A 180 -24.79 18.55 21.62
N ARG A 181 -25.38 17.42 21.19
CA ARG A 181 -26.84 17.19 21.30
C ARG A 181 -27.32 16.94 22.73
N ARG A 182 -26.47 16.38 23.61
CA ARG A 182 -26.82 16.20 25.03
C ARG A 182 -26.79 17.52 25.82
N LEU A 183 -25.95 18.48 25.42
CA LEU A 183 -25.89 19.81 26.04
C LEU A 183 -27.00 20.75 25.55
N ALA A 184 -27.50 20.57 24.32
CA ALA A 184 -28.64 21.33 23.81
C ALA A 184 -30.00 20.85 24.34
N GLY A 185 -30.08 19.62 24.88
CA GLY A 185 -31.32 19.05 25.42
C GLY A 185 -31.57 19.31 26.92
N SER A 186 -30.59 19.81 27.67
CA SER A 186 -30.74 20.11 29.11
C SER A 186 -30.96 21.61 29.42
N ALA A 187 -31.17 22.44 28.39
CA ALA A 187 -31.40 23.88 28.54
C ALA A 187 -32.86 24.30 28.27
N SER A 188 -33.78 23.32 28.15
CA SER A 188 -35.20 23.54 27.83
C SER A 188 -36.16 22.74 28.74
N SER A 189 -35.77 22.48 29.98
CA SER A 189 -36.63 21.94 31.03
C SER A 189 -36.39 22.69 32.33
#